data_AF-A0A3N7GI51-F1
#
_entry.id   AF-A0A3N7GI51-F1
#
_cell.length_a   1.000
_cell.length_b   1.000
_cell.length_c   1.000
_cell.angle_alpha   90.00
_cell.angle_beta   90.00
_cell.angle_gamma   90.00
#
_symmetry.space_group_name_H-M   'P 1'
#
loop_
_entity.id
_entity.type
_entity.pdbx_description
1 polymer ?
#
loop_
_entity_poly.entity_id
_entity_poly.type
_entity_poly.pdbx_seq_one_letter_code
_entity_poly.pdbx_strand_id
1 'polypeptide(L)'
;MMDGSVIIQIAEDREKILNDPNSIMPAAFVSFKTRWGAAFCAQTQQSRNPTLWLTEWAPEPRDVYWENLAIPYVSLSVRRLIVGVSFFFLAFLFLIPIAFVQSLASIEGIEKNLPFLKPVIEIEFIKSVAQGFLPGIALKLFLTFLPTVLMMMSKLEGFMSLSSLERISAMRYYIFIIIDVFLGSILTGAVFEQLNSFINQSSVC
;
A
#
# COMPACT_ATOMS: atom_id res chain seq x y z
N MET A 1 -36.32 -3.75 -7.40
CA MET A 1 -36.91 -4.85 -8.18
C MET A 1 -35.82 -5.31 -9.14
N MET A 2 -35.22 -6.48 -8.94
CA MET A 2 -34.18 -6.99 -9.85
C MET A 2 -34.84 -7.36 -11.18
N ASP A 3 -34.20 -6.99 -12.29
CA ASP A 3 -34.66 -7.29 -13.66
C ASP A 3 -34.71 -8.81 -13.88
N GLY A 4 -35.78 -9.31 -14.52
CA GLY A 4 -35.99 -10.74 -14.78
C GLY A 4 -34.90 -11.36 -15.65
N SER A 5 -34.23 -10.55 -16.49
CA SER A 5 -33.07 -10.96 -17.28
C SER A 5 -31.88 -11.40 -16.40
N VAL A 6 -31.64 -10.67 -15.31
CA VAL A 6 -30.53 -10.92 -14.37
C VAL A 6 -30.77 -12.22 -13.60
N ILE A 7 -32.02 -12.53 -13.26
CA ILE A 7 -32.37 -13.76 -12.54
C ILE A 7 -32.10 -15.00 -13.41
N ILE A 8 -32.42 -14.93 -14.70
CA ILE A 8 -32.15 -16.01 -15.66
C ILE A 8 -30.64 -16.23 -15.79
N GLN A 9 -29.86 -15.14 -15.94
CA GLN A 9 -28.40 -15.23 -16.03
C GLN A 9 -27.76 -15.85 -14.78
N ILE A 10 -28.21 -15.46 -13.58
CA ILE A 10 -27.71 -16.04 -12.32
C ILE A 10 -28.03 -17.55 -12.24
N ALA A 11 -29.21 -17.97 -12.69
CA ALA A 11 -29.61 -19.38 -12.66
C ALA A 11 -28.75 -20.23 -13.62
N GLU A 12 -28.51 -19.73 -14.84
CA GLU A 12 -27.63 -20.39 -15.81
C GLU A 12 -26.18 -20.48 -15.33
N ASP A 13 -25.63 -19.39 -14.78
CA ASP A 13 -24.25 -19.37 -14.27
C ASP A 13 -24.09 -20.33 -13.09
N ARG A 14 -25.09 -20.41 -12.20
CA ARG A 14 -25.10 -21.37 -11.09
C ARG A 14 -25.11 -22.81 -11.59
N GLU A 15 -25.92 -23.12 -12.61
CA GLU A 15 -25.98 -24.47 -13.18
C GLU A 15 -24.65 -24.86 -13.85
N LYS A 16 -24.01 -23.93 -14.58
CA LYS A 16 -22.68 -24.13 -15.16
C LYS A 16 -21.63 -24.42 -14.07
N ILE A 17 -21.60 -23.65 -12.99
CA ILE A 17 -20.64 -23.83 -11.89
C ILE A 17 -20.84 -25.17 -11.19
N LEU A 18 -22.09 -25.61 -10.99
CA LEU A 18 -22.38 -26.90 -10.36
C LEU A 18 -21.97 -28.10 -11.23
N ASN A 19 -22.02 -27.94 -12.55
CA ASN A 19 -21.72 -29.00 -13.52
C ASN A 19 -20.25 -29.03 -13.96
N ASP A 20 -19.49 -27.95 -13.76
CA ASP A 20 -18.07 -27.88 -14.13
C ASP A 20 -17.14 -28.21 -12.94
N PRO A 21 -16.46 -29.38 -12.96
CA PRO A 21 -15.53 -29.75 -11.89
C PRO A 21 -14.28 -28.85 -11.84
N ASN A 22 -13.94 -28.13 -12.91
CA ASN A 22 -12.79 -27.23 -12.94
C ASN A 22 -13.05 -25.90 -12.22
N SER A 23 -14.33 -25.57 -11.98
CA SER A 23 -14.74 -24.38 -11.24
C SER A 23 -14.57 -24.54 -9.72
N ILE A 24 -14.30 -25.76 -9.23
CA ILE A 24 -14.10 -26.05 -7.81
C ILE A 24 -12.63 -25.79 -7.43
N MET A 25 -12.41 -24.81 -6.56
CA MET A 25 -11.08 -24.50 -6.05
C MET A 25 -10.64 -25.53 -5.00
N PRO A 26 -9.33 -25.85 -4.90
CA PRO A 26 -8.78 -26.75 -3.88
C PRO A 26 -8.68 -26.05 -2.51
N ALA A 27 -9.78 -25.45 -2.05
CA ALA A 27 -9.92 -24.76 -0.77
C ALA A 27 -11.32 -25.01 -0.22
N ALA A 28 -11.44 -25.14 1.11
CA ALA A 28 -12.72 -25.39 1.76
C ALA A 28 -12.77 -24.77 3.15
N PHE A 29 -13.99 -24.39 3.57
CA PHE A 29 -14.27 -24.03 4.95
C PHE A 29 -14.67 -25.30 5.73
N VAL A 30 -13.98 -25.55 6.84
CA VAL A 30 -14.21 -26.73 7.69
C VAL A 30 -14.77 -26.28 9.03
N SER A 31 -15.89 -26.86 9.44
CA SER A 31 -16.58 -26.55 10.70
C SER A 31 -16.46 -27.70 11.69
N PHE A 32 -16.29 -27.37 12.97
CA PHE A 32 -16.17 -28.33 14.06
C PHE A 32 -17.31 -28.17 15.07
N LYS A 33 -17.67 -29.26 15.76
CA LYS A 33 -18.68 -29.22 16.84
C LYS A 33 -18.21 -28.42 18.06
N THR A 34 -16.89 -28.38 18.31
CA THR A 34 -16.29 -27.68 19.45
C THR A 34 -15.27 -26.64 18.98
N ARG A 35 -15.21 -25.51 19.70
CA ARG A 35 -14.20 -24.46 19.44
C ARG A 35 -12.78 -24.97 19.65
N TRP A 36 -12.59 -25.86 20.62
CA TRP A 36 -11.30 -26.49 20.89
C TRP A 36 -10.81 -27.32 19.70
N GLY A 37 -11.70 -28.11 19.06
CA GLY A 37 -11.35 -28.89 17.87
C GLY A 37 -10.93 -28.01 16.69
N ALA A 38 -11.63 -26.91 16.46
CA ALA A 38 -11.25 -25.92 15.45
C ALA A 38 -9.89 -25.27 15.76
N ALA A 39 -9.68 -24.88 17.02
CA ALA A 39 -8.42 -24.27 17.46
C ALA A 39 -7.22 -25.21 17.32
N PHE A 40 -7.43 -26.49 17.66
CA PHE A 40 -6.41 -27.52 17.51
C PHE A 40 -6.06 -27.76 16.04
N CYS A 41 -7.08 -27.89 15.16
CA CYS A 41 -6.86 -28.06 13.73
C CYS A 41 -6.09 -26.87 13.13
N ALA A 42 -6.50 -25.64 13.41
CA ALA A 42 -5.88 -24.44 12.85
C ALA A 42 -4.43 -24.19 13.28
N GLN A 43 -3.97 -24.81 14.37
CA GLN A 43 -2.63 -24.60 14.93
C GLN A 43 -1.68 -25.78 14.69
N THR A 44 -2.17 -26.90 14.14
CA THR A 44 -1.37 -28.12 13.96
C THR A 44 -1.06 -28.38 12.50
N GLN A 45 0.12 -28.95 12.24
CA GLN A 45 0.52 -29.38 10.91
C GLN A 45 -0.22 -30.67 10.54
N GLN A 46 -1.04 -30.63 9.48
CA GLN A 46 -1.91 -31.77 9.11
C GLN A 46 -1.20 -32.84 8.27
N SER A 47 -0.18 -32.46 7.49
CA SER A 47 0.51 -33.35 6.56
C SER A 47 2.03 -33.25 6.68
N ARG A 48 2.75 -34.30 6.24
CA ARG A 48 4.21 -34.30 6.15
C ARG A 48 4.74 -33.18 5.24
N ASN A 49 3.99 -32.85 4.19
CA ASN A 49 4.34 -31.73 3.32
C ASN A 49 3.76 -30.42 3.90
N PRO A 50 4.61 -29.43 4.25
CA PRO A 50 4.14 -28.16 4.83
C PRO A 50 3.35 -27.28 3.86
N THR A 51 3.32 -27.57 2.56
CA THR A 51 2.56 -26.78 1.57
C THR A 51 1.19 -27.36 1.23
N LEU A 52 0.86 -28.54 1.77
CA LEU A 52 -0.42 -29.21 1.54
C LEU A 52 -1.24 -29.21 2.83
N TRP A 53 -2.57 -29.11 2.70
CA TRP A 53 -3.50 -29.07 3.82
C TRP A 53 -3.15 -27.98 4.84
N LEU A 54 -2.86 -26.78 4.32
CA LEU A 54 -2.64 -25.59 5.11
C LEU A 54 -3.96 -25.16 5.77
N THR A 55 -3.94 -25.05 7.09
CA THR A 55 -5.09 -24.64 7.88
C THR A 55 -4.86 -23.24 8.44
N GLU A 56 -5.80 -22.34 8.18
CA GLU A 56 -5.81 -21.00 8.76
C GLU A 56 -7.15 -20.76 9.46
N TRP A 57 -7.17 -19.78 10.36
CA TRP A 57 -8.41 -19.35 10.98
C TRP A 57 -9.33 -18.72 9.93
N ALA A 58 -10.48 -19.34 9.72
CA ALA A 58 -11.49 -18.78 8.82
C ALA A 58 -11.93 -17.40 9.33
N PRO A 59 -11.86 -16.35 8.51
CA PRO A 59 -12.37 -15.02 8.87
C PRO A 59 -13.90 -15.04 8.96
N GLU A 60 -14.47 -13.98 9.54
CA GLU A 60 -15.92 -13.80 9.53
C GLU A 60 -16.45 -13.82 8.09
N PRO A 61 -17.62 -14.43 7.80
CA PRO A 61 -18.16 -14.50 6.43
C PRO A 61 -18.27 -13.16 5.69
N ARG A 62 -18.39 -12.04 6.42
CA ARG A 62 -18.43 -10.67 5.88
C ARG A 62 -17.05 -10.09 5.60
N ASP A 63 -16.02 -10.60 6.27
CA ASP A 63 -14.62 -10.20 6.15
C ASP A 63 -13.88 -11.02 5.08
N VAL A 64 -14.48 -12.11 4.58
CA VAL A 64 -13.92 -12.90 3.48
C VAL A 64 -13.89 -12.07 2.19
N TYR A 65 -12.71 -11.98 1.58
CA TYR A 65 -12.53 -11.42 0.25
C TYR A 65 -12.55 -12.53 -0.81
N TRP A 66 -13.75 -12.78 -1.37
CA TRP A 66 -14.03 -13.93 -2.23
C TRP A 66 -13.19 -14.00 -3.50
N GLU A 67 -12.85 -12.86 -4.10
CA GLU A 67 -12.09 -12.82 -5.36
C GLU A 67 -10.70 -13.45 -5.23
N ASN A 68 -10.09 -13.40 -4.04
CA ASN A 68 -8.76 -13.95 -3.81
C ASN A 68 -8.76 -15.44 -3.46
N LEU A 69 -9.91 -16.04 -3.13
CA LEU A 69 -10.01 -17.48 -2.86
C LEU A 69 -9.79 -18.35 -4.10
N ALA A 70 -10.01 -17.79 -5.29
CA ALA A 70 -9.80 -18.48 -6.56
C ALA A 70 -8.32 -18.55 -6.98
N ILE A 71 -7.41 -17.92 -6.23
CA ILE A 71 -6.00 -17.84 -6.58
C ILE A 71 -5.29 -19.14 -6.16
N PRO A 72 -4.61 -19.85 -7.07
CA PRO A 72 -3.89 -21.07 -6.71
C PRO A 72 -2.69 -20.73 -5.82
N TYR A 73 -2.50 -21.51 -4.74
CA TYR A 73 -1.48 -21.28 -3.72
C TYR A 73 -0.06 -21.10 -4.29
N VAL A 74 0.29 -21.91 -5.30
CA VAL A 74 1.61 -21.85 -5.96
C VAL A 74 1.91 -20.49 -6.61
N SER A 75 0.88 -19.76 -7.05
CA SER A 75 1.04 -18.44 -7.67
C SER A 75 1.20 -17.29 -6.66
N LEU A 76 0.87 -17.52 -5.39
CA LEU A 76 0.93 -16.50 -4.35
C LEU A 76 2.36 -15.98 -4.14
N SER A 77 3.36 -16.86 -4.18
CA SER A 77 4.76 -16.48 -4.03
C SER A 77 5.23 -15.53 -5.13
N VAL A 78 4.83 -15.81 -6.38
CA VAL A 78 5.16 -14.97 -7.54
C VAL A 78 4.46 -13.63 -7.45
N ARG A 79 3.17 -13.62 -7.07
CA ARG A 79 2.39 -12.39 -6.88
C ARG A 79 3.00 -11.49 -5.80
N ARG A 80 3.38 -12.07 -4.65
CA ARG A 80 4.07 -11.35 -3.56
C ARG A 80 5.41 -10.77 -4.01
N LEU A 81 6.17 -11.50 -4.83
CA LEU A 81 7.42 -10.99 -5.40
C LEU A 81 7.16 -9.80 -6.34
N ILE A 82 6.21 -9.92 -7.25
CA ILE A 82 5.83 -8.84 -8.18
C ILE A 82 5.41 -7.60 -7.39
N VAL A 83 4.52 -7.76 -6.41
CA VAL A 83 4.06 -6.64 -5.57
C VAL A 83 5.21 -6.04 -4.75
N GLY A 84 6.12 -6.86 -4.23
CA GLY A 84 7.33 -6.38 -3.54
C GLY A 84 8.22 -5.54 -4.43
N VAL A 85 8.46 -5.97 -5.67
CA VAL A 85 9.23 -5.21 -6.67
C VAL A 85 8.49 -3.93 -7.07
N SER A 86 7.18 -3.98 -7.31
CA SER A 86 6.38 -2.80 -7.60
C SER A 86 6.38 -1.80 -6.45
N PHE A 87 6.31 -2.26 -5.20
CA PHE A 87 6.39 -1.42 -4.01
C PHE A 87 7.75 -0.73 -3.90
N PHE A 88 8.83 -1.44 -4.20
CA PHE A 88 10.17 -0.85 -4.26
C PHE A 88 10.22 0.29 -5.30
N PHE A 89 9.79 0.07 -6.54
CA PHE A 89 9.75 1.13 -7.54
C PHE A 89 8.84 2.29 -7.17
N LEU A 90 7.71 2.02 -6.50
CA LEU A 90 6.82 3.05 -6.00
C LEU A 90 7.53 3.97 -5.00
N ALA A 91 8.28 3.41 -4.04
CA ALA A 91 9.06 4.20 -3.09
C ALA A 91 10.09 5.10 -3.81
N PHE A 92 10.87 4.54 -4.73
CA PHE A 92 11.84 5.31 -5.52
C PHE A 92 11.21 6.44 -6.33
N LEU A 93 10.07 6.20 -6.97
CA LEU A 93 9.36 7.24 -7.73
C LEU A 93 8.85 8.37 -6.83
N PHE A 94 8.47 8.04 -5.60
CA PHE A 94 7.96 9.01 -4.63
C PHE A 94 9.05 9.83 -3.92
N LEU A 95 10.33 9.45 -4.02
CA LEU A 95 11.43 10.32 -3.58
C LEU A 95 11.42 11.68 -4.29
N ILE A 96 11.01 11.74 -5.57
CA ILE A 96 10.98 12.96 -6.37
C ILE A 96 9.96 13.98 -5.81
N PRO A 97 8.66 13.65 -5.63
CA PRO A 97 7.70 14.54 -4.98
C PRO A 97 8.13 14.99 -3.59
N ILE A 98 8.75 14.11 -2.80
CA ILE A 98 9.14 14.43 -1.43
C ILE A 98 10.32 15.39 -1.42
N ALA A 99 11.33 15.18 -2.26
CA ALA A 99 12.42 16.14 -2.44
C ALA A 99 11.88 17.51 -2.87
N PHE A 100 10.87 17.54 -3.75
CA PHE A 100 10.19 18.77 -4.14
C PHE A 100 9.50 19.44 -2.93
N VAL A 101 8.72 18.70 -2.14
CA VAL A 101 8.08 19.24 -0.93
C VAL A 101 9.13 19.76 0.07
N GLN A 102 10.25 19.05 0.24
CA GLN A 102 11.30 19.50 1.14
C GLN A 102 12.03 20.74 0.63
N SER A 103 12.18 20.89 -0.69
CA SER A 103 12.70 22.14 -1.25
C SER A 103 11.76 23.32 -0.96
N LEU A 104 10.44 23.11 -0.92
CA LEU A 104 9.46 24.13 -0.54
C LEU A 104 9.49 24.49 0.95
N ALA A 105 10.13 23.68 1.81
CA ALA A 105 10.32 24.03 3.21
C ALA A 105 11.44 25.06 3.42
N SER A 106 12.33 25.26 2.42
CA SER A 106 13.36 26.29 2.42
C SER A 106 12.91 27.54 1.68
N ILE A 107 13.28 28.72 2.20
CA ILE A 107 12.98 30.03 1.61
C ILE A 107 13.54 30.13 0.18
N GLU A 108 14.79 29.72 -0.01
CA GLU A 108 15.47 29.73 -1.31
C GLU A 108 14.80 28.79 -2.31
N GLY A 109 14.26 27.67 -1.84
CA GLY A 109 13.54 26.72 -2.67
C GLY A 109 12.17 27.23 -3.11
N ILE A 110 11.46 27.99 -2.27
CA ILE A 110 10.20 28.65 -2.66
C ILE A 110 10.46 29.71 -3.74
N GLU A 111 11.47 30.57 -3.55
CA GLU A 111 11.79 31.65 -4.50
C GLU A 111 12.22 31.12 -5.88
N LYS A 112 12.86 29.94 -5.91
CA LYS A 112 13.31 29.26 -7.13
C LYS A 112 12.20 28.46 -7.83
N ASN A 113 11.38 27.73 -7.07
CA ASN A 113 10.38 26.81 -7.64
C ASN A 113 9.02 27.49 -7.89
N LEU A 114 8.67 28.55 -7.16
CA LEU A 114 7.40 29.26 -7.28
C LEU A 114 7.64 30.78 -7.37
N PRO A 115 8.16 31.29 -8.51
CA PRO A 115 8.54 32.69 -8.66
C PRO A 115 7.37 33.67 -8.56
N PHE A 116 6.13 33.20 -8.69
CA PHE A 116 4.92 34.02 -8.53
C PHE A 116 4.60 34.37 -7.07
N LEU A 117 5.19 33.69 -6.08
CA LEU A 117 5.04 34.05 -4.67
C LEU A 117 6.03 35.13 -4.21
N LYS A 118 7.03 35.51 -5.01
CA LYS A 118 8.01 36.56 -4.67
C LYS A 118 7.38 37.84 -4.10
N PRO A 119 6.36 38.47 -4.71
CA PRO A 119 5.75 39.69 -4.17
C PRO A 119 4.93 39.47 -2.88
N VAL A 120 4.51 38.25 -2.59
CA VAL A 120 3.73 37.89 -1.38
C VAL A 120 4.65 37.51 -0.22
N ILE A 121 5.87 37.05 -0.51
CA ILE A 121 6.90 36.63 0.46
C ILE A 121 7.62 37.82 1.11
N GLU A 122 7.50 39.03 0.57
CA GLU A 122 8.07 40.25 1.18
C GLU A 122 7.40 40.62 2.52
N ILE A 123 6.19 40.11 2.79
CA ILE A 123 5.50 40.28 4.08
C ILE A 123 5.96 39.17 5.03
N GLU A 124 6.76 39.51 6.05
CA GLU A 124 7.34 38.56 7.03
C GLU A 124 6.31 37.60 7.66
N PHE A 125 5.12 38.11 7.96
CA PHE A 125 4.04 37.29 8.51
C PHE A 125 3.53 36.23 7.51
N ILE A 126 3.36 36.59 6.24
CA ILE A 126 2.86 35.65 5.22
C ILE A 126 3.95 34.65 4.84
N LYS A 127 5.22 35.08 4.81
CA LYS A 127 6.38 34.23 4.59
C LYS A 127 6.48 33.10 5.61
N SER A 128 6.39 33.42 6.90
CA SER A 128 6.48 32.43 7.98
C SER A 128 5.30 31.45 7.98
N VAL A 129 4.08 31.93 7.69
CA VAL A 129 2.89 31.08 7.57
C VAL A 129 2.99 30.16 6.35
N ALA A 130 3.38 30.68 5.19
CA ALA A 130 3.54 29.88 3.97
C ALA A 130 4.62 28.81 4.16
N GLN A 131 5.76 29.15 4.75
CA GLN A 131 6.84 28.19 4.98
C GLN A 131 6.47 27.07 5.95
N GLY A 132 5.62 27.36 6.96
CA GLY A 132 5.15 26.35 7.92
C GLY A 132 4.02 25.46 7.41
N PHE A 133 3.08 26.00 6.61
CA PHE A 133 1.87 25.27 6.20
C PHE A 133 1.93 24.70 4.79
N LEU A 134 2.60 25.37 3.84
CA LEU A 134 2.59 24.99 2.43
C LEU A 134 3.21 23.60 2.18
N PRO A 135 4.37 23.25 2.76
CA PRO A 135 4.95 21.92 2.60
C PRO A 135 4.04 20.83 3.17
N GLY A 136 3.39 21.09 4.31
CA GLY A 136 2.47 20.15 4.95
C GLY A 136 1.21 19.86 4.13
N ILE A 137 0.63 20.90 3.52
CA ILE A 137 -0.53 20.75 2.62
C ILE A 137 -0.12 20.00 1.36
N ALA A 138 1.02 20.35 0.75
CA ALA A 138 1.53 19.68 -0.43
C ALA A 138 1.81 18.19 -0.15
N LEU A 139 2.47 17.87 0.97
CA LEU A 139 2.73 16.49 1.39
C LEU A 139 1.44 15.70 1.57
N LYS A 140 0.46 16.28 2.28
CA LYS A 140 -0.84 15.63 2.50
C LYS A 140 -1.55 15.30 1.18
N LEU A 141 -1.46 16.19 0.20
CA LEU A 141 -2.08 16.00 -1.10
C LEU A 141 -1.45 14.81 -1.85
N PHE A 142 -0.12 14.67 -1.82
CA PHE A 142 0.57 13.49 -2.36
C PHE A 142 0.24 12.21 -1.60
N LEU A 143 0.20 12.26 -0.27
CA LEU A 143 -0.07 11.09 0.57
C LEU A 143 -1.53 10.62 0.50
N THR A 144 -2.49 11.46 0.09
CA THR A 144 -3.91 11.06 0.02
C THR A 144 -4.15 9.99 -1.06
N PHE A 145 -3.40 10.02 -2.16
CA PHE A 145 -3.51 9.04 -3.23
C PHE A 145 -2.90 7.67 -2.86
N LEU A 146 -1.87 7.68 -2.03
CA LEU A 146 -1.03 6.53 -1.74
C LEU A 146 -1.78 5.33 -1.10
N PRO A 147 -2.66 5.49 -0.09
CA PRO A 147 -3.42 4.38 0.48
C PRO A 147 -4.24 3.60 -0.54
N THR A 148 -4.79 4.27 -1.54
CA THR A 148 -5.57 3.64 -2.61
C THR A 148 -4.71 2.71 -3.46
N VAL A 149 -3.50 3.17 -3.82
CA VAL A 149 -2.53 2.39 -4.58
C VAL A 149 -2.03 1.19 -3.77
N LEU A 150 -1.69 1.40 -2.49
CA LEU A 150 -1.23 0.34 -1.61
C LEU A 150 -2.31 -0.71 -1.35
N MET A 151 -3.57 -0.31 -1.26
CA MET A 151 -4.70 -1.22 -1.16
C MET A 151 -4.86 -2.07 -2.42
N MET A 152 -4.72 -1.46 -3.60
CA MET A 152 -4.76 -2.18 -4.88
C MET A 152 -3.61 -3.21 -4.96
N MET A 153 -2.40 -2.84 -4.55
CA MET A 153 -1.26 -3.75 -4.47
C MET A 153 -1.52 -4.93 -3.50
N SER A 154 -2.06 -4.66 -2.32
CA SER A 154 -2.40 -5.70 -1.34
C SER A 154 -3.47 -6.66 -1.86
N LYS A 155 -4.47 -6.18 -2.62
CA LYS A 155 -5.47 -7.05 -3.27
C LYS A 155 -4.83 -8.03 -4.24
N LEU A 156 -3.84 -7.59 -5.03
CA LEU A 156 -3.15 -8.43 -6.01
C LEU A 156 -2.31 -9.56 -5.39
N GLU A 157 -1.89 -9.43 -4.13
CA GLU A 157 -1.12 -10.45 -3.42
C GLU A 157 -1.92 -11.69 -3.04
N GLY A 158 -3.25 -11.59 -3.00
CA GLY A 158 -4.11 -12.74 -2.73
C GLY A 158 -4.42 -13.01 -1.26
N PHE A 159 -4.53 -11.98 -0.41
CA PHE A 159 -5.06 -12.20 0.96
C PHE A 159 -6.55 -12.52 0.95
N MET A 160 -6.96 -13.46 1.79
CA MET A 160 -8.32 -14.00 1.84
C MET A 160 -9.29 -13.18 2.71
N SER A 161 -8.79 -12.24 3.52
CA SER A 161 -9.62 -11.38 4.38
C SER A 161 -9.37 -9.89 4.18
N LEU A 162 -10.44 -9.11 4.26
CA LEU A 162 -10.40 -7.64 4.18
C LEU A 162 -9.56 -7.07 5.32
N SER A 163 -9.73 -7.59 6.54
CA SER A 163 -8.93 -7.20 7.70
C SER A 163 -7.43 -7.41 7.49
N SER A 164 -7.02 -8.51 6.83
CA SER A 164 -5.60 -8.73 6.50
C SER A 164 -5.10 -7.79 5.41
N LEU A 165 -5.93 -7.52 4.39
CA LEU A 165 -5.63 -6.56 3.32
C LEU A 165 -5.38 -5.17 3.89
N GLU A 166 -6.27 -4.70 4.76
CA GLU A 166 -6.16 -3.40 5.44
C GLU A 166 -4.92 -3.34 6.33
N ARG A 167 -4.67 -4.38 7.14
CA ARG A 167 -3.50 -4.46 8.00
C ARG A 167 -2.19 -4.36 7.21
N ILE A 168 -2.08 -5.08 6.09
CA ILE A 168 -0.86 -5.10 5.29
C ILE A 168 -0.72 -3.81 4.48
N SER A 169 -1.82 -3.26 3.97
CA SER A 169 -1.82 -1.94 3.35
C SER A 169 -1.35 -0.86 4.32
N ALA A 170 -1.84 -0.87 5.57
CA ALA A 170 -1.41 0.04 6.62
C ALA A 170 0.06 -0.15 6.99
N MET A 171 0.53 -1.40 7.10
CA MET A 171 1.93 -1.71 7.37
C MET A 171 2.85 -1.18 6.25
N ARG A 172 2.47 -1.36 4.98
CA ARG A 172 3.19 -0.80 3.83
C ARG A 172 3.23 0.71 3.85
N TYR A 173 2.10 1.34 4.13
CA TYR A 173 1.99 2.78 4.24
C TYR A 173 2.90 3.33 5.35
N TYR A 174 2.96 2.63 6.49
CA TYR A 174 3.86 2.97 7.58
C TYR A 174 5.33 2.86 7.19
N ILE A 175 5.73 1.75 6.56
CA ILE A 175 7.10 1.54 6.07
C ILE A 175 7.47 2.63 5.05
N PHE A 176 6.55 2.94 4.13
CA PHE A 176 6.72 3.99 3.14
C PHE A 176 6.95 5.36 3.79
N ILE A 177 6.15 5.75 4.78
CA ILE A 177 6.34 7.02 5.49
C ILE A 177 7.73 7.07 6.14
N ILE A 178 8.17 6.00 6.80
CA ILE A 178 9.49 5.97 7.44
C ILE A 178 10.60 6.12 6.41
N ILE A 179 10.54 5.40 5.31
CA ILE A 179 11.61 5.44 4.31
C ILE A 179 11.57 6.76 3.55
N ASP A 180 10.44 7.12 2.99
CA ASP A 180 10.39 8.23 2.04
C ASP A 180 10.27 9.59 2.75
N VAL A 181 9.42 9.71 3.77
CA VAL A 181 9.23 11.00 4.48
C VAL A 181 10.34 11.21 5.51
N PHE A 182 10.64 10.21 6.35
CA PHE A 182 11.64 10.36 7.40
C PHE A 182 13.07 10.22 6.88
N LEU A 183 13.46 9.10 6.25
CA LEU A 183 14.83 8.97 5.73
C LEU A 183 15.08 9.88 4.53
N GLY A 184 14.10 10.03 3.63
CA GLY A 184 14.22 10.94 2.49
C GLY A 184 14.44 12.40 2.90
N SER A 185 13.79 12.88 3.97
CA SER A 185 14.02 14.23 4.48
C SER A 185 15.41 14.40 5.09
N ILE A 186 15.89 13.42 5.88
CA ILE A 186 17.24 13.45 6.48
C ILE A 186 18.31 13.43 5.39
N LEU A 187 18.19 12.53 4.41
CA LEU A 187 19.16 12.43 3.31
C LEU A 187 19.20 13.71 2.48
N THR A 188 18.03 14.28 2.17
CA THR A 188 17.95 15.54 1.42
C THR A 188 18.57 16.69 2.21
N GLY A 189 18.27 16.81 3.51
CA GLY A 189 18.87 17.81 4.39
C GLY A 189 20.39 17.70 4.48
N ALA A 190 20.91 16.49 4.68
CA ALA A 190 22.34 16.23 4.75
C ALA A 190 23.08 16.55 3.44
N VAL A 191 22.46 16.24 2.29
CA VAL A 191 23.01 16.58 0.97
C VAL A 191 23.07 18.09 0.76
N PHE A 192 22.03 18.84 1.17
CA PHE A 192 22.05 20.30 1.09
C PHE A 192 23.14 20.93 1.97
N GLU A 193 23.32 20.43 3.19
CA GLU A 193 24.40 20.89 4.08
C GLU A 193 25.79 20.63 3.49
N GLN A 194 26.01 19.43 2.95
CA GLN A 194 27.28 19.07 2.31
C GLN A 194 27.53 19.90 1.05
N LEU A 195 26.54 20.08 0.17
CA LEU A 195 26.67 20.93 -1.01
C LEU A 195 27.08 22.36 -0.65
N ASN A 196 26.46 22.95 0.38
CA ASN A 196 26.83 24.28 0.85
C ASN A 196 28.27 24.33 1.38
N SER A 197 28.74 23.30 2.08
CA SER A 197 30.14 23.24 2.51
C SER A 197 31.13 23.14 1.34
N PHE A 198 30.83 22.33 0.32
CA PHE A 198 31.69 22.18 -0.85
C PHE A 198 31.74 23.44 -1.71
N ILE A 199 30.58 24.08 -1.95
CA ILE A 199 30.50 25.34 -2.69
C ILE A 199 31.30 26.43 -1.98
N ASN A 200 31.08 26.60 -0.67
CA ASN A 200 31.76 27.65 0.10
C ASN A 200 33.27 27.39 0.30
N GLN A 201 33.72 26.13 0.33
CA GLN A 201 35.16 25.83 0.31
C GLN A 201 35.78 26.08 -1.07
N SER A 202 35.06 25.79 -2.16
CA SER A 202 35.55 25.99 -3.52
C SER A 202 35.68 27.46 -3.93
N SER A 203 34.96 28.38 -3.27
CA SER A 203 35.04 29.83 -3.54
C SER A 203 36.19 30.54 -2.80
N VAL A 204 36.99 29.84 -1.99
CA VAL A 204 38.11 30.39 -1.20
C VAL A 204 39.49 30.01 -1.79
N CYS A 205 39.53 29.46 -3.01
CA CYS A 205 40.75 29.33 -3.83
C CYS A 205 40.59 30.13 -5.12
#